data_AF-A0A828Y992-F1
#
_entry.id   AF-A0A828Y992-F1
#
_cell.length_a   1.000
_cell.length_b   1.000
_cell.length_c   1.000
_cell.angle_alpha   90.00
_cell.angle_beta   90.00
_cell.angle_gamma   90.00
#
_symmetry.space_group_name_H-M   'P 1'
#
loop_
_entity.id
_entity.type
_entity.pdbx_description
1 polymer ?
#
loop_
_entity_poly.entity_id
_entity_poly.type
_entity_poly.pdbx_seq_one_letter_code
_entity_poly.pdbx_strand_id
1 'polypeptide(L)'
;MHQSSYFGSLFFPEMKKFPNEFLNEIHSKNHIQKIENSKGKRGYFDSDTPFTEKSWISAYSAANSGIILSESLISGTIKNGFSLLRPPGHHAEHNRIMGFCMLNNVAITARYLQNNGYKKIFIIDWDVHHGNGTQEIFYEDPNIFYLSIHQFPFYPMTGLITETGKGKGIGTTKNIPMQANSENQAYIQKFKEIVVPTMERFDPDIVLISAGFDAHKDDPLGGMNLTTKGFEDLTRIILESADRICGGKVLSFLEGGYDLTALSESVEAHIAVLNSFS
;
A
#
# COMPACT_ATOMS: atom_id res chain seq x y z
N MET A 1 -4.72 -27.61 6.62
CA MET A 1 -4.02 -26.31 6.61
C MET A 1 -2.89 -26.39 7.62
N HIS A 2 -1.65 -26.41 7.16
CA HIS A 2 -0.50 -26.22 8.04
C HIS A 2 -0.35 -24.71 8.25
N GLN A 3 -0.53 -24.24 9.48
CA GLN A 3 -0.20 -22.86 9.83
C GLN A 3 1.31 -22.75 10.04
N SER A 4 1.90 -21.66 9.55
CA SER A 4 3.32 -21.37 9.75
C SER A 4 3.63 -21.27 11.25
N SER A 5 4.83 -21.67 11.67
CA SER A 5 5.19 -21.76 13.09
C SER A 5 5.17 -20.42 13.83
N TYR A 6 5.32 -19.30 13.11
CA TYR A 6 5.27 -17.94 13.68
C TYR A 6 3.85 -17.37 13.78
N PHE A 7 2.81 -18.05 13.29
CA PHE A 7 1.45 -17.50 13.34
C PHE A 7 0.99 -17.21 14.78
N GLY A 8 1.36 -18.09 15.72
CA GLY A 8 1.05 -17.92 17.14
C GLY A 8 1.83 -16.80 17.85
N SER A 9 2.90 -16.26 17.24
CA SER A 9 3.65 -15.11 17.79
C SER A 9 3.15 -13.77 17.29
N LEU A 10 2.21 -13.74 16.33
CA LEU A 10 1.66 -12.50 15.82
C LEU A 10 0.71 -11.85 16.83
N PHE A 11 0.81 -10.54 16.95
CA PHE A 11 -0.17 -9.73 17.67
C PHE A 11 -1.35 -9.39 16.76
N PHE A 12 -2.57 -9.75 17.19
CA PHE A 12 -3.80 -9.43 16.47
C PHE A 12 -4.57 -8.35 17.23
N PRO A 13 -4.52 -7.08 16.80
CA PRO A 13 -5.26 -6.01 17.48
C PRO A 13 -6.77 -6.20 17.30
N GLU A 14 -7.54 -5.76 18.30
CA GLU A 14 -9.00 -5.76 18.20
C GLU A 14 -9.49 -4.70 17.20
N MET A 15 -10.43 -5.11 16.33
CA MET A 15 -11.07 -4.19 15.40
C MET A 15 -11.98 -3.20 16.13
N LYS A 16 -11.69 -1.90 15.98
CA LYS A 16 -12.47 -0.78 16.56
C LYS A 16 -13.09 0.09 15.46
N LYS A 17 -14.15 0.80 15.82
CA LYS A 17 -14.79 1.80 14.95
C LYS A 17 -14.22 3.18 15.26
N PHE A 18 -13.88 3.92 14.20
CA PHE A 18 -13.44 5.31 14.26
C PHE A 18 -14.47 6.23 13.58
N PRO A 19 -14.65 7.48 14.02
CA PRO A 19 -15.52 8.42 13.32
C PRO A 19 -15.11 8.59 11.86
N ASN A 20 -16.04 8.68 10.92
CA ASN A 20 -15.72 8.80 9.48
C ASN A 20 -14.97 10.11 9.12
N GLU A 21 -14.73 11.00 10.07
CA GLU A 21 -14.13 12.31 9.86
C GLU A 21 -12.74 12.21 9.20
N PHE A 22 -11.91 11.23 9.61
CA PHE A 22 -10.58 11.01 9.01
C PHE A 22 -10.63 10.70 7.51
N LEU A 23 -11.74 10.12 7.01
CA LEU A 23 -11.90 9.85 5.57
C LEU A 23 -11.91 11.15 4.77
N ASN A 24 -12.41 12.24 5.36
CA ASN A 24 -12.54 13.54 4.68
C ASN A 24 -11.19 14.25 4.50
N GLU A 25 -10.13 13.79 5.16
CA GLU A 25 -8.79 14.32 4.97
C GLU A 25 -8.14 13.81 3.68
N ILE A 26 -8.67 12.71 3.14
CA ILE A 26 -8.15 12.04 1.94
C ILE A 26 -9.13 12.08 0.78
N HIS A 27 -10.42 11.90 1.04
CA HIS A 27 -11.46 11.87 0.01
C HIS A 27 -12.47 12.99 0.21
N SER A 28 -13.06 13.47 -0.87
CA SER A 28 -14.12 14.45 -0.74
C SER A 28 -15.37 13.84 -0.09
N LYS A 29 -16.20 14.70 0.51
CA LYS A 29 -17.53 14.31 1.00
C LYS A 29 -18.37 13.60 -0.07
N ASN A 30 -18.28 14.06 -1.32
CA ASN A 30 -19.02 13.46 -2.44
C ASN A 30 -18.52 12.04 -2.75
N HIS A 31 -17.20 11.82 -2.70
CA HIS A 31 -16.61 10.49 -2.87
C HIS A 31 -17.11 9.52 -1.80
N ILE A 32 -17.01 9.91 -0.53
CA ILE A 32 -17.47 9.09 0.60
C ILE A 32 -18.98 8.80 0.48
N GLN A 33 -19.78 9.83 0.19
CA GLN A 33 -21.23 9.69 0.04
C GLN A 33 -21.61 8.74 -1.10
N LYS A 34 -20.87 8.71 -2.22
CA LYS A 34 -21.10 7.74 -3.31
C LYS A 34 -20.98 6.30 -2.81
N ILE A 35 -19.94 6.01 -2.01
CA ILE A 35 -19.72 4.67 -1.45
C ILE A 35 -20.80 4.35 -0.41
N GLU A 36 -21.13 5.30 0.46
CA GLU A 36 -22.20 5.13 1.44
C GLU A 36 -23.57 4.87 0.80
N ASN A 37 -23.88 5.54 -0.32
CA ASN A 37 -25.12 5.34 -1.05
C ASN A 37 -25.24 3.95 -1.72
N SER A 38 -24.15 3.19 -1.76
CA SER A 38 -24.08 1.81 -2.24
C SER A 38 -24.52 0.78 -1.18
N LYS A 39 -24.68 1.19 0.09
CA LYS A 39 -25.16 0.33 1.18
C LYS A 39 -26.45 -0.37 0.79
N GLY A 40 -26.50 -1.70 0.98
CA GLY A 40 -27.69 -2.50 0.68
C GLY A 40 -27.97 -2.71 -0.81
N LYS A 41 -27.06 -2.32 -1.72
CA LYS A 41 -27.22 -2.44 -3.16
C LYS A 41 -26.07 -3.23 -3.80
N ARG A 42 -26.27 -3.67 -5.04
CA ARG A 42 -25.22 -4.20 -5.92
C ARG A 42 -25.09 -3.33 -7.16
N GLY A 43 -23.90 -3.25 -7.72
CA GLY A 43 -23.66 -2.49 -8.93
C GLY A 43 -22.17 -2.31 -9.18
N TYR A 44 -21.85 -1.27 -9.95
CA TYR A 44 -20.48 -0.88 -10.24
C TYR A 44 -20.33 0.63 -10.05
N PHE A 45 -19.19 1.07 -9.53
CA PHE A 45 -18.85 2.49 -9.46
C PHE A 45 -18.31 3.02 -10.79
N ASP A 46 -17.65 2.16 -11.56
CA ASP A 46 -17.17 2.40 -12.92
C ASP A 46 -17.17 1.09 -13.73
N SER A 47 -16.33 0.94 -14.75
CA SER A 47 -16.30 -0.28 -15.58
C SER A 47 -15.68 -1.51 -14.88
N ASP A 48 -14.82 -1.31 -13.88
CA ASP A 48 -14.03 -2.39 -13.28
C ASP A 48 -14.27 -2.56 -11.77
N THR A 49 -14.92 -1.61 -11.10
CA THR A 49 -15.05 -1.58 -9.64
C THR A 49 -16.47 -1.96 -9.18
N PRO A 50 -16.76 -3.26 -8.99
CA PRO A 50 -18.04 -3.72 -8.48
C PRO A 50 -18.22 -3.39 -7.00
N PHE A 51 -19.47 -3.26 -6.58
CA PHE A 51 -19.85 -3.23 -5.19
C PHE A 51 -21.02 -4.17 -4.89
N THR A 52 -21.07 -4.61 -3.65
CA THR A 52 -22.13 -5.42 -3.07
C THR A 52 -22.76 -4.71 -1.88
N GLU A 53 -23.79 -5.32 -1.30
CA GLU A 53 -24.57 -4.73 -0.22
C GLU A 53 -23.71 -4.36 1.00
N LYS A 54 -22.58 -5.07 1.17
CA LYS A 54 -21.63 -4.93 2.27
C LYS A 54 -20.33 -4.22 1.89
N SER A 55 -20.18 -3.75 0.65
CA SER A 55 -18.93 -3.13 0.21
C SER A 55 -18.54 -1.89 1.02
N TRP A 56 -19.51 -1.08 1.45
CA TRP A 56 -19.23 0.03 2.37
C TRP A 56 -18.58 -0.44 3.68
N ILE A 57 -19.16 -1.46 4.35
CA ILE A 57 -18.61 -1.91 5.64
C ILE A 57 -17.25 -2.57 5.46
N SER A 58 -17.02 -3.26 4.33
CA SER A 58 -15.71 -3.82 3.99
C SER A 58 -14.68 -2.73 3.74
N ALA A 59 -14.98 -1.72 2.92
CA ALA A 59 -14.09 -0.60 2.62
C ALA A 59 -13.75 0.20 3.88
N TYR A 60 -14.75 0.49 4.71
CA TYR A 60 -14.54 1.15 5.99
C TYR A 60 -13.68 0.31 6.95
N SER A 61 -13.88 -1.02 7.00
CA SER A 61 -13.06 -1.90 7.84
C SER A 61 -11.62 -1.99 7.35
N ALA A 62 -11.40 -1.98 6.03
CA ALA A 62 -10.07 -1.96 5.41
C ALA A 62 -9.33 -0.64 5.71
N ALA A 63 -10.00 0.50 5.63
CA ALA A 63 -9.42 1.78 6.02
C ALA A 63 -9.08 1.80 7.53
N ASN A 64 -10.00 1.30 8.38
CA ASN A 64 -9.80 1.28 9.83
C ASN A 64 -8.65 0.38 10.27
N SER A 65 -8.38 -0.74 9.60
CA SER A 65 -7.30 -1.64 10.03
C SER A 65 -5.93 -0.94 9.96
N GLY A 66 -5.73 -0.01 9.03
CA GLY A 66 -4.55 0.86 8.98
C GLY A 66 -4.42 1.80 10.18
N ILE A 67 -5.52 2.41 10.59
CA ILE A 67 -5.57 3.25 11.80
C ILE A 67 -5.25 2.42 13.04
N ILE A 68 -5.79 1.21 13.14
CA ILE A 68 -5.57 0.31 14.29
C ILE A 68 -4.11 -0.14 14.38
N LEU A 69 -3.48 -0.43 13.25
CA LEU A 69 -2.04 -0.68 13.20
C LEU A 69 -1.25 0.56 13.62
N SER A 70 -1.67 1.75 13.17
CA SER A 70 -1.04 3.02 13.57
C SER A 70 -1.12 3.24 15.08
N GLU A 71 -2.28 3.03 15.70
CA GLU A 71 -2.46 3.13 17.15
C GLU A 71 -1.56 2.15 17.90
N SER A 72 -1.48 0.90 17.42
CA SER A 72 -0.63 -0.14 18.03
C SER A 72 0.86 0.19 17.91
N LEU A 73 1.26 0.84 16.81
CA LEU A 73 2.63 1.30 16.58
C LEU A 73 2.95 2.52 17.44
N ILE A 74 2.04 3.50 17.52
CA ILE A 74 2.16 4.71 18.36
C ILE A 74 2.31 4.33 19.84
N SER A 75 1.55 3.34 20.31
CA SER A 75 1.65 2.87 21.70
C SER A 75 2.90 2.04 21.98
N GLY A 76 3.68 1.68 20.96
CA GLY A 76 4.84 0.80 21.08
C GLY A 76 4.50 -0.69 21.28
N THR A 77 3.25 -1.08 21.04
CA THR A 77 2.81 -2.49 21.12
C THR A 77 3.38 -3.32 19.98
N ILE A 78 3.52 -2.69 18.81
CA ILE A 78 4.17 -3.30 17.63
C ILE A 78 5.26 -2.37 17.12
N LYS A 79 6.29 -2.97 16.52
CA LYS A 79 7.33 -2.26 15.77
C LYS A 79 6.97 -2.14 14.29
N ASN A 80 6.40 -3.20 13.72
CA ASN A 80 5.92 -3.27 12.36
C ASN A 80 4.59 -4.04 12.29
N GLY A 81 3.89 -3.98 11.16
CA GLY A 81 2.62 -4.69 11.00
C GLY A 81 2.17 -4.85 9.55
N PHE A 82 1.24 -5.79 9.34
CA PHE A 82 0.62 -6.05 8.05
C PHE A 82 -0.90 -6.04 8.16
N SER A 83 -1.54 -5.19 7.35
CA SER A 83 -2.97 -5.10 7.22
C SER A 83 -3.42 -6.00 6.07
N LEU A 84 -3.87 -7.22 6.41
CA LEU A 84 -4.49 -8.16 5.48
C LEU A 84 -5.92 -7.71 5.15
N LEU A 85 -6.03 -6.56 4.47
CA LEU A 85 -7.29 -5.87 4.18
C LEU A 85 -7.86 -6.26 2.82
N ARG A 86 -9.16 -6.00 2.64
CA ARG A 86 -9.84 -5.99 1.33
C ARG A 86 -11.17 -5.22 1.46
N PRO A 87 -11.53 -4.30 0.54
CA PRO A 87 -10.92 -3.99 -0.77
C PRO A 87 -9.58 -3.22 -0.70
N PRO A 88 -8.78 -3.24 -1.79
CA PRO A 88 -7.53 -2.46 -1.92
C PRO A 88 -7.80 -0.95 -1.98
N GLY A 89 -6.75 -0.14 -2.09
CA GLY A 89 -6.86 1.32 -1.99
C GLY A 89 -6.01 2.17 -2.94
N HIS A 90 -4.87 1.72 -3.45
CA HIS A 90 -3.90 2.61 -4.10
C HIS A 90 -4.39 3.36 -5.37
N HIS A 91 -5.46 2.88 -6.03
CA HIS A 91 -6.08 3.54 -7.19
C HIS A 91 -7.16 4.56 -6.83
N ALA A 92 -7.66 4.57 -5.58
CA ALA A 92 -8.70 5.51 -5.17
C ALA A 92 -8.11 6.93 -5.05
N GLU A 93 -8.54 7.83 -5.94
CA GLU A 93 -8.16 9.25 -5.94
C GLU A 93 -9.03 10.03 -4.94
N HIS A 94 -8.75 11.33 -4.76
CA HIS A 94 -9.55 12.19 -3.88
C HIS A 94 -11.05 12.21 -4.23
N ASN A 95 -11.39 12.08 -5.51
CA ASN A 95 -12.75 12.19 -6.03
C ASN A 95 -13.22 11.03 -6.94
N ARG A 96 -12.40 9.99 -7.09
CA ARG A 96 -12.64 8.92 -8.06
C ARG A 96 -12.43 7.54 -7.43
N ILE A 97 -13.43 6.69 -7.60
CA ILE A 97 -13.40 5.26 -7.29
C ILE A 97 -13.01 4.54 -8.58
N MET A 98 -11.98 3.69 -8.55
CA MET A 98 -11.50 2.94 -9.72
C MET A 98 -10.56 1.82 -9.30
N GLY A 99 -10.32 0.85 -10.18
CA GLY A 99 -9.29 -0.18 -9.99
C GLY A 99 -9.54 -1.04 -8.76
N PHE A 100 -10.81 -1.39 -8.54
CA PHE A 100 -11.30 -2.11 -7.35
C PHE A 100 -11.19 -1.33 -6.03
N CYS A 101 -10.61 -0.12 -6.04
CA CYS A 101 -10.29 0.67 -4.87
C CYS A 101 -11.41 1.66 -4.55
N MET A 102 -12.00 1.53 -3.37
CA MET A 102 -13.07 2.43 -2.89
C MET A 102 -12.52 3.56 -2.01
N LEU A 103 -11.61 3.23 -1.09
CA LEU A 103 -10.95 4.17 -0.19
C LEU A 103 -9.45 3.90 -0.26
N ASN A 104 -8.64 4.95 -0.21
CA ASN A 104 -7.19 4.83 -0.25
C ASN A 104 -6.65 4.54 1.16
N ASN A 105 -6.53 3.25 1.47
CA ASN A 105 -6.19 2.75 2.80
C ASN A 105 -4.82 3.27 3.30
N VAL A 106 -3.81 3.25 2.42
CA VAL A 106 -2.46 3.73 2.76
C VAL A 106 -2.44 5.25 2.95
N ALA A 107 -3.17 6.02 2.13
CA ALA A 107 -3.24 7.47 2.26
C ALA A 107 -3.97 7.90 3.54
N ILE A 108 -5.08 7.24 3.86
CA ILE A 108 -5.80 7.44 5.12
C ILE A 108 -4.87 7.22 6.31
N THR A 109 -4.11 6.13 6.28
CA THR A 109 -3.15 5.81 7.34
C THR A 109 -2.03 6.84 7.42
N ALA A 110 -1.47 7.26 6.29
CA ALA A 110 -0.41 8.26 6.24
C ALA A 110 -0.86 9.59 6.87
N ARG A 111 -2.05 10.07 6.52
CA ARG A 111 -2.58 11.32 7.10
C ARG A 111 -2.90 11.18 8.58
N TYR A 112 -3.44 10.03 9.00
CA TYR A 112 -3.64 9.72 10.41
C TYR A 112 -2.32 9.78 11.20
N LEU A 113 -1.25 9.18 10.68
CA LEU A 113 0.08 9.20 11.30
C LEU A 113 0.66 10.62 11.37
N GLN A 114 0.49 11.44 10.32
CA GLN A 114 0.90 12.85 10.35
C GLN A 114 0.21 13.64 11.46
N ASN A 115 -1.10 13.44 11.64
CA ASN A 115 -1.84 14.06 12.74
C ASN A 115 -1.39 13.58 14.12
N ASN A 116 -0.70 12.44 14.19
CA ASN A 116 -0.11 11.86 15.39
C ASN A 116 1.43 12.03 15.48
N GLY A 117 1.98 13.00 14.74
CA GLY A 117 3.36 13.47 14.92
C GLY A 117 4.41 12.85 14.01
N TYR A 118 4.04 11.93 13.10
CA TYR A 118 4.94 11.41 12.06
C TYR A 118 5.02 12.42 10.92
N LYS A 119 6.06 13.25 10.91
CA LYS A 119 6.17 14.37 9.98
C LYS A 119 6.46 13.88 8.57
N LYS A 120 7.41 12.97 8.38
CA LYS A 120 7.87 12.49 7.07
C LYS A 120 7.52 11.02 6.89
N ILE A 121 6.72 10.71 5.87
CA ILE A 121 6.28 9.33 5.60
C ILE A 121 6.74 8.94 4.21
N PHE A 122 7.36 7.77 4.11
CA PHE A 122 7.74 7.19 2.83
C PHE A 122 6.75 6.09 2.47
N ILE A 123 6.08 6.22 1.33
CA ILE A 123 5.17 5.21 0.80
C ILE A 123 5.85 4.53 -0.38
N ILE A 124 6.12 3.23 -0.27
CA ILE A 124 6.58 2.38 -1.37
C ILE A 124 5.40 1.54 -1.85
N ASP A 125 5.08 1.67 -3.14
CA ASP A 125 4.08 0.86 -3.82
C ASP A 125 4.76 -0.07 -4.82
N TRP A 126 4.65 -1.38 -4.58
CA TRP A 126 5.17 -2.42 -5.48
C TRP A 126 4.07 -3.29 -6.08
N ASP A 127 2.80 -2.92 -5.90
CA ASP A 127 1.73 -3.45 -6.73
C ASP A 127 2.12 -3.25 -8.20
N VAL A 128 1.81 -4.23 -9.05
CA VAL A 128 2.24 -4.21 -10.44
C VAL A 128 1.63 -3.03 -11.22
N HIS A 129 0.51 -2.49 -10.73
CA HIS A 129 -0.16 -1.34 -11.29
C HIS A 129 0.31 -0.05 -10.64
N HIS A 130 0.30 1.05 -11.39
CA HIS A 130 0.64 2.34 -10.81
C HIS A 130 -0.47 2.80 -9.83
N GLY A 131 -0.13 3.00 -8.55
CA GLY A 131 -1.01 3.57 -7.53
C GLY A 131 -1.32 5.05 -7.73
N ASN A 132 -1.99 5.37 -8.83
CA ASN A 132 -2.34 6.72 -9.27
C ASN A 132 -3.13 7.52 -8.23
N GLY A 133 -3.96 6.85 -7.43
CA GLY A 133 -4.72 7.49 -6.37
C GLY A 133 -3.83 8.05 -5.28
N THR A 134 -2.90 7.23 -4.77
CA THR A 134 -1.93 7.65 -3.77
C THR A 134 -1.03 8.77 -4.28
N GLN A 135 -0.58 8.67 -5.54
CA GLN A 135 0.18 9.74 -6.19
C GLN A 135 -0.60 11.05 -6.24
N GLU A 136 -1.86 11.03 -6.70
CA GLU A 136 -2.70 12.22 -6.86
C GLU A 136 -2.95 12.92 -5.53
N ILE A 137 -3.32 12.15 -4.50
CA ILE A 137 -3.65 12.66 -3.16
C ILE A 137 -2.48 13.43 -2.54
N PHE A 138 -1.24 12.95 -2.72
CA PHE A 138 -0.05 13.53 -2.11
C PHE A 138 0.83 14.32 -3.07
N TYR A 139 0.39 14.57 -4.30
CA TYR A 139 1.23 15.15 -5.35
C TYR A 139 1.81 16.54 -5.01
N GLU A 140 1.17 17.27 -4.09
CA GLU A 140 1.62 18.58 -3.60
C GLU A 140 2.20 18.55 -2.16
N ASP A 141 2.23 17.39 -1.49
CA ASP A 141 2.65 17.25 -0.10
C ASP A 141 4.18 17.02 0.00
N PRO A 142 4.97 17.97 0.54
CA PRO A 142 6.42 17.82 0.66
C PRO A 142 6.86 16.79 1.72
N ASN A 143 5.92 16.35 2.55
CA ASN A 143 6.20 15.51 3.72
C ASN A 143 5.77 14.05 3.51
N ILE A 144 5.16 13.73 2.37
CA ILE A 144 4.88 12.38 1.93
C ILE A 144 5.71 12.12 0.68
N PHE A 145 6.63 11.16 0.76
CA PHE A 145 7.33 10.67 -0.42
C PHE A 145 6.59 9.46 -0.96
N TYR A 146 6.03 9.56 -2.16
CA TYR A 146 5.41 8.44 -2.85
C TYR A 146 6.35 7.89 -3.92
N LEU A 147 6.68 6.60 -3.82
CA LEU A 147 7.46 5.89 -4.81
C LEU A 147 6.68 4.68 -5.30
N SER A 148 6.49 4.56 -6.62
CA SER A 148 5.86 3.40 -7.22
C SER A 148 6.82 2.70 -8.20
N ILE A 149 6.84 1.38 -8.16
CA ILE A 149 7.52 0.52 -9.14
C ILE A 149 6.49 -0.41 -9.78
N HIS A 150 6.16 -0.16 -11.03
CA HIS A 150 5.00 -0.75 -11.70
C HIS A 150 5.32 -1.09 -13.15
N GLN A 151 4.54 -1.99 -13.75
CA GLN A 151 4.62 -2.28 -15.17
C GLN A 151 4.14 -1.05 -15.97
N PHE A 152 4.84 -0.70 -17.06
CA PHE A 152 4.40 0.37 -17.96
C PHE A 152 4.84 0.13 -19.41
N PRO A 153 4.00 0.42 -20.42
CA PRO A 153 2.62 0.90 -20.34
C PRO A 153 1.68 -0.20 -19.83
N PHE A 154 0.86 0.12 -18.82
CA PHE A 154 -0.10 -0.80 -18.21
C PHE A 154 -1.23 -0.03 -17.52
N TYR A 155 -2.08 -0.65 -16.71
CA TYR A 155 -3.14 0.07 -16.00
C TYR A 155 -2.57 1.10 -15.00
N PRO A 156 -3.11 2.33 -14.91
CA PRO A 156 -4.20 2.92 -15.71
C PRO A 156 -3.68 3.87 -16.83
N MET A 157 -2.52 3.58 -17.41
CA MET A 157 -1.79 4.40 -18.39
C MET A 157 -1.24 5.72 -17.82
N THR A 158 -0.84 5.69 -16.54
CA THR A 158 -0.18 6.78 -15.81
C THR A 158 1.11 6.26 -15.17
N GLY A 159 1.83 7.09 -14.41
CA GLY A 159 3.06 6.66 -13.73
C GLY A 159 4.31 6.95 -14.56
N LEU A 160 4.29 8.01 -15.38
CA LEU A 160 5.45 8.38 -16.18
C LEU A 160 6.63 8.79 -15.28
N ILE A 161 7.86 8.51 -15.73
CA ILE A 161 9.10 8.89 -15.02
C ILE A 161 9.25 10.41 -14.82
N THR A 162 8.54 11.22 -15.63
CA THR A 162 8.54 12.68 -15.55
C THR A 162 7.59 13.25 -14.51
N GLU A 163 6.68 12.44 -13.97
CA GLU A 163 5.77 12.83 -12.88
C GLU A 163 6.56 12.84 -11.57
N THR A 164 6.80 14.04 -11.02
CA THR A 164 7.74 14.24 -9.90
C THR A 164 7.14 15.09 -8.78
N GLY A 165 5.82 15.25 -8.76
CA GLY A 165 5.10 16.11 -7.82
C GLY A 165 4.85 17.52 -8.38
N LYS A 166 4.18 18.35 -7.58
CA LYS A 166 3.78 19.71 -7.96
C LYS A 166 3.86 20.65 -6.75
N GLY A 167 4.08 21.94 -7.01
CA GLY A 167 4.13 22.95 -5.96
C GLY A 167 5.21 22.63 -4.92
N LYS A 168 4.81 22.44 -3.66
CA LYS A 168 5.74 22.09 -2.57
C LYS A 168 6.20 20.63 -2.64
N GLY A 169 5.42 19.73 -3.24
CA GLY A 169 5.73 18.31 -3.40
C GLY A 169 6.68 17.99 -4.58
N ILE A 170 7.23 18.99 -5.27
CA ILE A 170 8.21 18.71 -6.33
C ILE A 170 9.41 17.97 -5.71
N GLY A 171 9.72 16.80 -6.25
CA GLY A 171 10.77 15.90 -5.77
C GLY A 171 10.31 14.85 -4.76
N THR A 172 9.02 14.80 -4.39
CA THR A 172 8.47 13.80 -3.45
C THR A 172 7.60 12.74 -4.12
N THR A 173 7.61 12.67 -5.45
CA THR A 173 7.03 11.57 -6.22
C THR A 173 8.09 10.96 -7.11
N LYS A 174 8.15 9.62 -7.17
CA LYS A 174 9.06 8.90 -8.05
C LYS A 174 8.42 7.65 -8.62
N ASN A 175 8.29 7.63 -9.95
CA ASN A 175 7.85 6.45 -10.67
C ASN A 175 9.05 5.68 -11.22
N ILE A 176 9.01 4.35 -11.09
CA ILE A 176 9.95 3.41 -11.71
C ILE A 176 9.16 2.52 -12.67
N PRO A 177 8.96 2.97 -13.93
CA PRO A 177 8.33 2.17 -14.97
C PRO A 177 9.18 0.94 -15.29
N MET A 178 8.57 -0.24 -15.18
CA MET A 178 9.21 -1.53 -15.47
C MET A 178 8.64 -2.13 -16.75
N GLN A 179 9.50 -2.81 -17.50
CA GLN A 179 9.07 -3.55 -18.69
C GLN A 179 8.35 -4.83 -18.28
N ALA A 180 7.30 -5.20 -19.02
CA ALA A 180 6.66 -6.51 -18.88
C ALA A 180 7.69 -7.64 -18.89
N ASN A 181 7.41 -8.72 -18.16
CA ASN A 181 8.26 -9.89 -17.94
C ASN A 181 9.51 -9.63 -17.09
N SER A 182 9.65 -8.47 -16.46
CA SER A 182 10.77 -8.21 -15.53
C SER A 182 10.78 -9.25 -14.39
N GLU A 183 11.96 -9.78 -14.11
CA GLU A 183 12.18 -10.84 -13.11
C GLU A 183 12.69 -10.26 -11.78
N ASN A 184 12.85 -11.12 -10.78
CA ASN A 184 13.37 -10.79 -9.44
C ASN A 184 14.60 -9.87 -9.47
N GLN A 185 15.61 -10.20 -10.28
CA GLN A 185 16.88 -9.46 -10.30
C GLN A 185 16.69 -8.00 -10.74
N ALA A 186 15.77 -7.75 -11.68
CA ALA A 186 15.48 -6.40 -12.15
C ALA A 186 14.84 -5.56 -11.03
N TYR A 187 13.88 -6.12 -10.29
CA TYR A 187 13.28 -5.45 -9.14
C TYR A 187 14.29 -5.24 -8.02
N ILE A 188 15.03 -6.27 -7.63
CA ILE A 188 16.05 -6.19 -6.58
C ILE A 188 17.09 -5.11 -6.89
N GLN A 189 17.51 -5.01 -8.15
CA GLN A 189 18.43 -3.96 -8.59
C GLN A 189 17.82 -2.57 -8.42
N LYS A 190 16.57 -2.35 -8.85
CA LYS A 190 15.86 -1.07 -8.65
C LYS A 190 15.67 -0.74 -7.17
N PHE A 191 15.40 -1.73 -6.34
CA PHE A 191 15.27 -1.52 -4.89
C PHE A 191 16.59 -1.05 -4.28
N LYS A 192 17.71 -1.71 -4.62
CA LYS A 192 19.04 -1.36 -4.10
C LYS A 192 19.59 -0.04 -4.64
N GLU A 193 19.40 0.23 -5.92
CA GLU A 193 20.01 1.39 -6.60
C GLU A 193 19.13 2.64 -6.56
N ILE A 194 17.81 2.48 -6.41
CA ILE A 194 16.85 3.58 -6.51
C ILE A 194 16.02 3.70 -5.24
N VAL A 195 15.29 2.66 -4.83
CA VAL A 195 14.31 2.76 -3.73
C VAL A 195 15.01 3.08 -2.40
N VAL A 196 15.99 2.27 -2.01
CA VAL A 196 16.73 2.46 -0.75
C VAL A 196 17.44 3.81 -0.71
N PRO A 197 18.24 4.23 -1.71
CA PRO A 197 18.89 5.54 -1.68
C PRO A 197 17.90 6.72 -1.67
N THR A 198 16.71 6.55 -2.27
CA THR A 198 15.66 7.57 -2.23
C THR A 198 15.05 7.66 -0.83
N MET A 199 14.75 6.51 -0.22
CA MET A 199 14.21 6.41 1.13
C MET A 199 15.19 6.95 2.18
N GLU A 200 16.46 6.55 2.13
CA GLU A 200 17.51 7.02 3.07
C GLU A 200 17.76 8.53 2.94
N ARG A 201 17.72 9.08 1.72
CA ARG A 201 17.82 10.54 1.51
C ARG A 201 16.58 11.27 2.01
N PHE A 202 15.40 10.68 1.83
CA PHE A 202 14.18 11.27 2.31
C PHE A 202 14.11 11.21 3.83
N ASP A 203 14.79 10.29 4.52
CA ASP A 203 14.88 10.21 6.00
C ASP A 203 13.49 10.27 6.69
N PRO A 204 12.63 9.26 6.45
CA PRO A 204 11.26 9.22 6.97
C PRO A 204 11.19 8.81 8.45
N ASP A 205 10.14 9.25 9.13
CA ASP A 205 9.78 8.80 10.48
C ASP A 205 9.15 7.38 10.47
N ILE A 206 8.59 6.96 9.32
CA ILE A 206 7.93 5.67 9.11
C ILE A 206 7.84 5.34 7.62
N VAL A 207 7.89 4.05 7.30
CA VAL A 207 7.65 3.52 5.95
C VAL A 207 6.29 2.85 5.87
N LEU A 208 5.52 3.16 4.85
CA LEU A 208 4.28 2.45 4.50
C LEU A 208 4.49 1.69 3.20
N ILE A 209 3.96 0.47 3.12
CA ILE A 209 4.08 -0.38 1.94
C ILE A 209 2.69 -0.67 1.38
N SER A 210 2.42 -0.23 0.15
CA SER A 210 1.34 -0.78 -0.68
C SER A 210 1.84 -2.09 -1.28
N ALA A 211 1.44 -3.19 -0.63
CA ALA A 211 1.97 -4.53 -0.86
C ALA A 211 1.01 -5.33 -1.75
N GLY A 212 1.00 -5.03 -3.04
CA GLY A 212 0.40 -5.89 -4.06
C GLY A 212 1.31 -7.07 -4.40
N PHE A 213 0.72 -8.23 -4.69
CA PHE A 213 1.48 -9.44 -5.07
C PHE A 213 1.18 -9.90 -6.49
N ASP A 214 0.58 -9.03 -7.30
CA ASP A 214 0.20 -9.25 -8.70
C ASP A 214 1.35 -9.09 -9.70
N ALA A 215 2.55 -8.70 -9.25
CA ALA A 215 3.77 -8.86 -10.04
C ALA A 215 4.29 -10.32 -10.05
N HIS A 216 3.63 -11.24 -9.36
CA HIS A 216 3.98 -12.66 -9.38
C HIS A 216 3.81 -13.26 -10.79
N LYS A 217 4.72 -14.15 -11.18
CA LYS A 217 4.73 -14.83 -12.49
C LYS A 217 3.46 -15.62 -12.83
N ASP A 218 2.72 -16.02 -11.80
CA ASP A 218 1.51 -16.83 -11.92
C ASP A 218 0.24 -15.96 -11.88
N ASP A 219 0.37 -14.65 -11.66
CA ASP A 219 -0.77 -13.75 -11.56
C ASP A 219 -1.44 -13.51 -12.92
N PRO A 220 -2.77 -13.67 -13.03
CA PRO A 220 -3.49 -13.53 -14.30
C PRO A 220 -3.71 -12.08 -14.75
N LEU A 221 -3.61 -11.10 -13.85
CA LEU A 221 -3.84 -9.68 -14.13
C LEU A 221 -2.55 -8.86 -14.11
N GLY A 222 -1.43 -9.48 -13.71
CA GLY A 222 -0.11 -8.88 -13.82
C GLY A 222 0.48 -8.95 -15.23
N GLY A 223 1.79 -9.22 -15.26
CA GLY A 223 2.57 -9.32 -16.50
C GLY A 223 4.07 -9.30 -16.22
N MET A 224 4.46 -9.69 -15.01
CA MET A 224 5.82 -9.67 -14.49
C MET A 224 6.19 -11.08 -14.05
N ASN A 225 7.47 -11.32 -13.77
CA ASN A 225 8.00 -12.64 -13.45
C ASN A 225 8.61 -12.69 -12.05
N LEU A 226 8.02 -11.99 -11.07
CA LEU A 226 8.47 -12.16 -9.68
C LEU A 226 8.06 -13.53 -9.17
N THR A 227 8.89 -14.09 -8.29
CA THR A 227 8.52 -15.25 -7.49
C THR A 227 8.24 -14.83 -6.05
N THR A 228 7.65 -15.72 -5.25
CA THR A 228 7.55 -15.59 -3.79
C THR A 228 8.88 -15.16 -3.15
N LYS A 229 9.99 -15.76 -3.61
CA LYS A 229 11.34 -15.40 -3.14
C LYS A 229 11.72 -13.96 -3.52
N GLY A 230 11.29 -13.49 -4.68
CA GLY A 230 11.44 -12.10 -5.08
C GLY A 230 10.78 -11.15 -4.07
N PHE A 231 9.50 -11.36 -3.74
CA PHE A 231 8.81 -10.55 -2.74
C PHE A 231 9.41 -10.65 -1.33
N GLU A 232 9.91 -11.83 -0.94
CA GLU A 232 10.68 -11.99 0.30
C GLU A 232 11.92 -11.07 0.30
N ASP A 233 12.68 -11.05 -0.79
CA ASP A 233 13.88 -10.24 -0.93
C ASP A 233 13.55 -8.74 -0.95
N LEU A 234 12.48 -8.31 -1.64
CA LEU A 234 12.02 -6.91 -1.64
C LEU A 234 11.64 -6.46 -0.23
N THR A 235 10.89 -7.29 0.49
CA THR A 235 10.50 -7.03 1.88
C THR A 235 11.73 -6.87 2.76
N ARG A 236 12.70 -7.78 2.65
CA ARG A 236 13.94 -7.75 3.44
C ARG A 236 14.75 -6.49 3.17
N ILE A 237 14.90 -6.09 1.91
CA ILE A 237 15.62 -4.87 1.53
C ILE A 237 15.00 -3.62 2.18
N ILE A 238 13.67 -3.51 2.17
CA ILE A 238 12.98 -2.37 2.81
C ILE A 238 13.16 -2.41 4.32
N LEU A 239 12.95 -3.56 4.97
CA LEU A 239 13.06 -3.68 6.43
C LEU A 239 14.47 -3.43 6.94
N GLU A 240 15.50 -3.89 6.24
CA GLU A 240 16.91 -3.60 6.60
C GLU A 240 17.21 -2.11 6.59
N SER A 241 16.70 -1.37 5.60
CA SER A 241 16.89 0.08 5.53
C SER A 241 16.01 0.82 6.55
N ALA A 242 14.75 0.42 6.70
CA ALA A 242 13.83 0.95 7.71
C ALA A 242 14.35 0.80 9.15
N ASP A 243 14.97 -0.36 9.48
CA ASP A 243 15.56 -0.61 10.79
C ASP A 243 16.63 0.44 11.15
N ARG A 244 17.43 0.86 10.15
CA ARG A 244 18.48 1.88 10.33
C ARG A 244 17.95 3.31 10.39
N ILE A 245 16.95 3.65 9.57
CA ILE A 245 16.51 5.05 9.39
C ILE A 245 15.36 5.45 10.32
N CYS A 246 14.39 4.57 10.54
CA CYS A 246 13.17 4.89 11.30
C CYS A 246 12.95 3.92 12.48
N GLY A 247 13.98 3.18 12.89
CA GLY A 247 13.90 2.18 13.97
C GLY A 247 12.97 1.01 13.62
N GLY A 248 12.85 0.70 12.33
CA GLY A 248 12.07 -0.44 11.80
C GLY A 248 10.56 -0.24 11.87
N LYS A 249 10.09 1.01 11.97
CA LYS A 249 8.68 1.36 11.88
C LYS A 249 8.18 1.19 10.45
N VAL A 250 7.45 0.10 10.22
CA VAL A 250 6.92 -0.25 8.90
C VAL A 250 5.50 -0.78 9.03
N LEU A 251 4.57 -0.23 8.25
CA LEU A 251 3.21 -0.78 8.11
C LEU A 251 2.93 -1.12 6.65
N SER A 252 2.51 -2.35 6.40
CA SER A 252 2.20 -2.85 5.06
C SER A 252 0.69 -3.05 4.89
N PHE A 253 0.20 -2.87 3.68
CA PHE A 253 -1.22 -2.95 3.32
C PHE A 253 -1.37 -3.85 2.10
N LEU A 254 -2.21 -4.88 2.19
CA LEU A 254 -2.50 -5.69 1.01
C LEU A 254 -3.18 -4.83 -0.06
N GLU A 255 -2.68 -4.88 -1.30
CA GLU A 255 -3.31 -4.28 -2.48
C GLU A 255 -3.82 -5.39 -3.43
N GLY A 256 -3.25 -5.52 -4.63
CA GLY A 256 -3.56 -6.54 -5.63
C GLY A 256 -2.92 -7.91 -5.37
N GLY A 257 -3.22 -8.86 -6.26
CA GLY A 257 -2.85 -10.27 -6.18
C GLY A 257 -4.07 -11.15 -6.45
N TYR A 258 -4.06 -11.86 -7.56
CA TYR A 258 -5.24 -12.48 -8.16
C TYR A 258 -5.07 -13.98 -8.45
N ASP A 259 -3.84 -14.50 -8.40
CA ASP A 259 -3.62 -15.94 -8.21
C ASP A 259 -3.59 -16.26 -6.70
N LEU A 260 -4.55 -17.06 -6.23
CA LEU A 260 -4.75 -17.29 -4.80
C LEU A 260 -3.60 -18.07 -4.14
N THR A 261 -2.95 -18.97 -4.88
CA THR A 261 -1.83 -19.75 -4.34
C THR A 261 -0.61 -18.84 -4.21
N ALA A 262 -0.22 -18.16 -5.29
CA ALA A 262 0.88 -17.22 -5.30
C ALA A 262 0.70 -16.09 -4.29
N LEU A 263 -0.52 -15.55 -4.17
CA LEU A 263 -0.85 -14.52 -3.20
C LEU A 263 -0.65 -15.05 -1.77
N SER A 264 -1.18 -16.24 -1.45
CA SER A 264 -1.05 -16.80 -0.10
C SER A 264 0.41 -17.05 0.29
N GLU A 265 1.21 -17.62 -0.61
CA GLU A 265 2.64 -17.89 -0.38
C GLU A 265 3.45 -16.59 -0.26
N SER A 266 3.14 -15.58 -1.08
CA SER A 266 3.85 -14.30 -1.06
C SER A 266 3.52 -13.46 0.18
N VAL A 267 2.25 -13.48 0.63
CA VAL A 267 1.84 -12.90 1.91
C VAL A 267 2.50 -13.63 3.07
N GLU A 268 2.55 -14.96 3.04
CA GLU A 268 3.24 -15.74 4.07
C GLU A 268 4.71 -15.32 4.16
N ALA A 269 5.42 -15.31 3.03
CA ALA A 269 6.82 -14.87 2.97
C ALA A 269 6.99 -13.44 3.49
N HIS A 270 6.15 -12.49 3.08
CA HIS A 270 6.20 -11.10 3.55
C HIS A 270 6.07 -10.99 5.08
N ILE A 271 5.07 -11.67 5.66
CA ILE A 271 4.85 -11.68 7.12
C ILE A 271 6.01 -12.37 7.85
N ALA A 272 6.56 -13.46 7.28
CA ALA A 272 7.70 -14.16 7.88
C ALA A 272 8.92 -13.23 8.00
N VAL A 273 9.19 -12.41 6.98
CA VAL A 273 10.27 -11.42 7.04
C VAL A 273 9.92 -10.33 8.07
N LEU A 274 8.71 -9.75 8.06
CA LEU A 274 8.28 -8.77 9.06
C LEU A 274 8.51 -9.26 10.50
N ASN A 275 8.08 -10.48 10.79
CA ASN A 275 8.25 -11.12 12.10
C ASN A 275 9.72 -11.31 12.49
N SER A 276 10.64 -11.45 11.53
CA SER A 276 12.08 -11.54 11.82
C SER A 276 12.73 -10.20 12.22
N PHE A 277 12.02 -9.08 12.06
CA PHE A 277 12.46 -7.72 12.44
C PHE A 277 11.66 -7.13 13.62
N SER A 278 10.73 -7.90 14.20
CA SER A 278 9.81 -7.50 15.27
C SER A 278 10.43 -7.53 16.66
#